data_AF-A0A533BG35-F1
#
_entry.id   AF-A0A533BG35-F1
#
_cell.length_a   1.000
_cell.length_b   1.000
_cell.length_c   1.000
_cell.angle_alpha   90.00
_cell.angle_beta   90.00
_cell.angle_gamma   90.00
#
_symmetry.space_group_name_H-M   'P 1'
#
loop_
_entity.id
_entity.type
_entity.pdbx_description
1 polymer ?
#
loop_
_entity_poly.entity_id
_entity_poly.type
_entity_poly.pdbx_seq_one_letter_code
_entity_poly.pdbx_strand_id
1 'polypeptide(L)' 'MERSIIAMLARTADGALLADEQGTVVLWNKAAERLLGFRADDVLGRPCHQVMRGETLAGRPYYGEAIS' A
#
# COMPACT_ATOMS: atom_id res chain seq x y z
N MET A 1 -14.43 -10.17 -13.23
CA MET A 1 -14.94 -10.03 -11.85
C MET A 1 -13.97 -9.25 -10.96
N GLU A 2 -12.66 -9.47 -11.07
CA GLU A 2 -11.63 -8.89 -10.15
C GLU A 2 -11.51 -7.36 -10.19
N ARG A 3 -11.73 -6.72 -11.36
CA ARG A 3 -11.64 -5.26 -11.49
C ARG A 3 -12.65 -4.49 -10.63
N SER A 4 -13.76 -5.11 -10.24
CA SER A 4 -14.79 -4.45 -9.44
C SER A 4 -14.30 -4.09 -8.03
N ILE A 5 -13.47 -4.95 -7.41
CA ILE A 5 -12.94 -4.71 -6.07
C ILE A 5 -11.97 -3.52 -6.09
N ILE A 6 -11.05 -3.51 -7.06
CA ILE A 6 -10.09 -2.42 -7.25
C ILE A 6 -10.81 -1.08 -7.49
N ALA A 7 -11.84 -1.07 -8.33
CA ALA A 7 -12.63 0.12 -8.61
C ALA A 7 -13.39 0.65 -7.38
N MET A 8 -13.88 -0.24 -6.52
CA MET A 8 -14.51 0.15 -5.24
C MET A 8 -13.48 0.73 -4.28
N LEU A 9 -12.34 0.06 -4.08
CA LEU A 9 -11.27 0.53 -3.20
C LEU A 9 -10.68 1.87 -3.66
N ALA A 10 -10.59 2.09 -4.98
CA ALA A 10 -10.13 3.37 -5.52
C ALA A 10 -11.04 4.56 -5.16
N ARG A 11 -12.32 4.30 -4.84
CA ARG A 11 -13.35 5.32 -4.58
C ARG A 11 -13.81 5.39 -3.13
N THR A 12 -13.35 4.50 -2.25
CA THR A 12 -13.73 4.55 -0.83
C THR A 12 -13.18 5.81 -0.14
N ALA A 13 -13.86 6.24 0.92
CA ALA A 13 -13.42 7.34 1.76
C ALA A 13 -12.22 6.96 2.64
N ASP A 14 -12.07 5.68 2.97
CA ASP A 14 -10.95 5.14 3.74
C ASP A 14 -9.68 5.01 2.89
N GLY A 15 -8.53 5.17 3.53
CA GLY A 15 -7.25 4.91 2.88
C GLY A 15 -7.14 3.44 2.47
N ALA A 16 -6.90 3.19 1.18
CA ALA A 16 -6.70 1.85 0.66
C ALA A 16 -5.37 1.76 -0.10
N LEU A 17 -4.65 0.68 0.18
CA LEU A 17 -3.50 0.23 -0.59
C LEU A 17 -3.72 -1.22 -1.01
N LEU A 18 -3.19 -1.59 -2.18
CA LEU A 18 -3.07 -2.99 -2.59
C LEU A 18 -1.62 -3.23 -3.01
N ALA A 19 -1.07 -4.36 -2.60
CA ALA A 19 0.24 -4.82 -3.04
C ALA A 19 0.11 -6.16 -3.78
N ASP A 20 1.00 -6.42 -4.73
CA ASP A 20 1.13 -7.72 -5.37
C ASP A 20 1.83 -8.74 -4.46
N GLU A 21 2.04 -9.95 -4.97
CA GLU A 21 2.67 -11.06 -4.24
C GLU A 21 4.13 -10.77 -3.84
N GLN A 22 4.79 -9.84 -4.55
CA GLN A 22 6.14 -9.38 -4.24
C GLN A 22 6.14 -8.18 -3.27
N GLY A 23 4.96 -7.76 -2.81
CA GLY A 23 4.79 -6.62 -1.93
C GLY A 23 4.91 -5.27 -2.65
N THR A 24 4.86 -5.24 -3.98
CA THR A 24 4.90 -3.99 -4.77
C THR A 24 3.53 -3.34 -4.75
N VAL A 25 3.47 -2.04 -4.45
CA VAL A 25 2.19 -1.32 -4.41
C VAL A 25 1.61 -1.16 -5.82
N VAL A 26 0.40 -1.69 -6.02
CA VAL A 26 -0.36 -1.64 -7.29
C VAL A 26 -1.61 -0.77 -7.20
N LEU A 27 -2.04 -0.37 -5.99
CA LEU A 27 -3.09 0.61 -5.78
C LEU A 27 -2.75 1.53 -4.61
N TRP A 28 -2.98 2.82 -4.82
CA TRP A 28 -2.92 3.88 -3.81
C TRP A 28 -4.03 4.88 -4.08
N ASN A 29 -5.08 4.87 -3.25
CA ASN A 29 -6.25 5.71 -3.52
C ASN A 29 -6.06 7.16 -3.00
N LYS A 30 -6.97 8.06 -3.39
CA LYS A 30 -6.93 9.47 -2.98
C LYS A 30 -7.07 9.67 -1.47
N ALA A 31 -7.72 8.74 -0.76
CA ALA A 31 -7.78 8.80 0.69
C ALA A 31 -6.43 8.48 1.33
N ALA A 32 -5.70 7.47 0.82
CA ALA A 32 -4.36 7.13 1.27
C ALA A 32 -3.37 8.29 1.02
N GLU A 33 -3.48 8.98 -0.14
CA GLU A 33 -2.68 10.19 -0.40
C GLU A 33 -2.89 11.25 0.68
N ARG A 34 -4.14 11.49 1.10
CA ARG A 34 -4.47 12.49 2.14
C ARG A 34 -4.03 12.04 3.53
N LEU A 35 -4.20 10.76 3.86
CA LEU A 35 -3.90 10.24 5.19
C LEU A 35 -2.40 10.13 5.45
N LEU A 36 -1.62 9.77 4.43
CA LEU A 36 -0.21 9.43 4.57
C LEU A 36 0.73 10.47 3.93
N GLY A 37 0.19 11.42 3.15
CA GLY A 37 0.94 12.54 2.60
C GLY A 37 1.79 12.22 1.36
N PHE A 38 1.70 10.99 0.82
CA PHE A 38 2.41 10.58 -0.39
C PHE A 38 1.47 10.52 -1.58
N ARG A 39 1.89 11.03 -2.74
CA ARG A 39 1.11 10.91 -3.98
C ARG A 39 1.21 9.48 -4.51
N ALA A 40 0.18 9.02 -5.23
CA ALA A 40 0.23 7.72 -5.88
C ALA A 40 1.46 7.56 -6.79
N ASP A 41 1.83 8.62 -7.52
CA ASP A 41 2.99 8.62 -8.42
C ASP A 41 4.33 8.36 -7.70
N ASP A 42 4.42 8.67 -6.40
CA ASP A 42 5.62 8.47 -5.59
C ASP A 42 5.67 7.09 -4.93
N VAL A 43 4.57 6.32 -5.01
CA VAL A 43 4.32 5.11 -4.22
C VAL A 43 4.10 3.89 -5.11
N LEU A 44 3.36 4.03 -6.21
CA LEU A 44 3.07 2.93 -7.13
C LEU A 44 4.36 2.34 -7.70
N GLY A 45 4.42 1.01 -7.79
CA GLY A 45 5.62 0.30 -8.24
C GLY A 45 6.75 0.18 -7.21
N ARG A 46 6.56 0.71 -5.99
CA ARG A 46 7.55 0.57 -4.91
C ARG A 46 7.16 -0.54 -3.92
N PRO A 47 8.13 -1.14 -3.21
CA PRO A 47 7.82 -2.06 -2.14
C PRO A 47 7.04 -1.38 -1.01
N CYS A 48 5.94 -1.98 -0.57
CA CYS A 48 5.03 -1.41 0.43
C CYS A 48 5.73 -1.10 1.76
N HIS A 49 6.72 -1.90 2.16
CA HIS A 49 7.49 -1.71 3.39
C HIS A 49 8.31 -0.41 3.39
N GLN A 50 8.72 0.09 2.21
CA GLN A 50 9.45 1.36 2.12
C GLN A 50 8.54 2.58 2.33
N VAL A 51 7.25 2.42 2.02
CA VAL A 51 6.24 3.49 2.11
C VAL A 51 5.59 3.49 3.49
N MET A 52 5.12 2.32 3.95
CA MET A 52 4.36 2.22 5.20
C MET A 52 5.24 2.17 6.46
N ARG A 53 6.57 1.94 6.31
CA ARG A 53 7.57 1.92 7.40
C ARG A 53 7.02 1.40 8.74
N GLY A 54 6.32 0.26 8.69
CA GLY A 54 5.67 -0.29 9.86
C GLY A 54 6.70 -0.85 10.85
N GLU A 55 6.27 -1.04 12.09
CA GLU A 55 6.99 -1.83 13.09
C GLU A 55 6.13 -3.04 13.46
N THR A 56 6.79 -4.16 13.74
CA THR A 56 6.18 -5.31 14.40
C THR A 56 5.72 -4.91 15.81
N LEU A 57 4.81 -5.70 16.40
CA LEU A 57 4.41 -5.50 17.81
C LEU A 57 5.60 -5.58 18.80
N ALA A 58 6.70 -6.20 18.39
CA ALA A 58 7.95 -6.26 19.14
C ALA A 58 8.86 -5.02 18.94
N GLY A 59 8.40 -3.98 18.24
CA GLY A 59 9.15 -2.75 17.96
C GLY A 59 10.27 -2.91 16.93
N ARG A 60 10.29 -4.02 16.17
CA ARG A 60 11.25 -4.21 15.07
C ARG A 60 10.70 -3.61 13.79
N PRO A 61 11.49 -2.90 12.98
CA PRO A 61 11.01 -2.41 11.69
C PRO A 61 10.55 -3.59 10.83
N TYR A 62 9.39 -3.42 10.20
CA TYR A 62 8.83 -4.36 9.24
C TYR A 62 9.58 -4.21 7.93
N TYR A 63 10.71 -4.91 7.83
CA TYR A 63 11.32 -5.22 6.54
C TYR A 63 10.49 -6.37 6.01
N GLY A 64 9.60 -6.12 5.05
CA GLY A 64 8.79 -7.18 4.45
C GLY A 64 9.74 -8.29 4.03
N GLU A 65 9.75 -9.40 4.77
CA GLU A 65 10.71 -10.47 4.54
C GLU A 65 10.53 -10.86 3.09
N ALA A 66 11.61 -10.72 2.32
CA ALA A 66 11.65 -11.16 0.95
C ALA A 66 11.20 -12.62 0.98
N ILE A 67 10.00 -12.87 0.48
CA ILE A 67 9.50 -14.22 0.27
C ILE A 67 10.43 -14.82 -0.79
N SER A 68 11.44 -15.55 -0.32
CA SER A 68 12.20 -16.54 -1.09
C SER A 68 11.73 -17.92 -0.67
#